data_AF-A0A2D4NNH4-F1
#
_entry.id   AF-A0A2D4NNH4-F1
#
_cell.length_a   1.000
_cell.length_b   1.000
_cell.length_c   1.000
_cell.angle_alpha   90.00
_cell.angle_beta   90.00
_cell.angle_gamma   90.00
#
_symmetry.space_group_name_H-M   'P 1'
#
loop_
_entity.id
_entity.type
_entity.pdbx_description
1 polymer ?
#
loop_
_entity_poly.entity_id
_entity_poly.type
_entity_poly.pdbx_seq_one_letter_code
_entity_poly.pdbx_strand_id
1 'polypeptide(L)'
;HTWAGPLPFSWHQKKLNLQYRILERMRSLGMLTVLPAFSGHIPQGILRVFPQVNATQLGNWSHFDCTYSCAYLLSPEDPMFQVIGTLFLKELIKEFGTDHVYSADTFNEMRPLSSNTTYLSMVSTAVFRSMAEVDPHAIWLMQGWLFQHQRDFWQPAQVKAFLQGVPLGRMLVLDLFAESKPVYLWTESFYGQPFIWCMLHNFGGNHGLFGMVESINQGPFEARHFLNSTMIGIGLTPEGIEQNDVIYELITDLGWLKEPVNLQEWVATYSTERYGVKNMQIIKAWQLLFQSVYNCSGPCVNHNHSPLVHRPSFRMNTEVWYNKSDVYEAWHLFQNTSGELGNSSTFCYDLVDIVRQVLQQRVSDYYLEIKQAFQKHVLSQLLITGGVLIYDLLPELDTLLSSDRRFLLGGWLEPTHKMATSKKEEQLYDFNARNQLTLWGPDGNILDYANKQLAGLIL
;
A
#
# COMPACT_ATOMS: atom_id res chain seq x y z
N HIS A 1 -11.20 4.42 -15.16
CA HIS A 1 -11.70 5.81 -15.22
C HIS A 1 -13.18 5.87 -14.80
N THR A 2 -13.78 7.06 -14.65
CA THR A 2 -15.23 7.30 -14.42
C THR A 2 -15.83 6.90 -13.06
N TRP A 3 -15.45 5.76 -12.48
CA TRP A 3 -16.05 5.21 -11.26
C TRP A 3 -16.14 6.23 -10.12
N ALA A 4 -17.31 6.25 -9.46
CA ALA A 4 -17.63 7.08 -8.28
C ALA A 4 -17.46 8.61 -8.44
N GLY A 5 -17.38 9.11 -9.68
CA GLY A 5 -17.38 10.54 -10.00
C GLY A 5 -18.79 11.13 -10.23
N PRO A 6 -18.89 12.37 -10.75
CA PRO A 6 -17.78 13.28 -11.07
C PRO A 6 -17.23 13.99 -9.84
N LEU A 7 -15.97 14.42 -9.92
CA LEU A 7 -15.38 15.30 -8.91
C LEU A 7 -16.03 16.70 -8.99
N PRO A 8 -16.54 17.25 -7.88
CA PRO A 8 -17.12 18.59 -7.89
C PRO A 8 -16.04 19.67 -8.05
N PHE A 9 -16.42 20.87 -8.49
CA PHE A 9 -15.48 21.97 -8.67
C PHE A 9 -14.75 22.36 -7.36
N SER A 10 -15.43 22.26 -6.22
CA SER A 10 -14.87 22.50 -4.89
C SER A 10 -13.67 21.60 -4.58
N TRP A 11 -13.64 20.37 -5.10
CA TRP A 11 -12.51 19.46 -4.97
C TRP A 11 -11.26 20.04 -5.63
N HIS A 12 -11.38 20.52 -6.87
CA HIS A 12 -10.25 21.10 -7.60
C HIS A 12 -9.65 22.30 -6.85
N GLN A 13 -10.49 23.21 -6.35
CA GLN A 13 -10.04 24.36 -5.56
C GLN A 13 -9.33 23.93 -4.27
N LYS A 14 -9.89 22.97 -3.53
CA LYS A 14 -9.30 22.48 -2.27
C LYS A 14 -7.98 21.76 -2.51
N LYS A 15 -7.88 20.93 -3.55
CA LYS A 15 -6.65 20.19 -3.88
C LYS A 15 -5.55 21.08 -4.43
N LEU A 16 -5.90 22.10 -5.22
CA LEU A 16 -4.94 23.10 -5.68
C LEU A 16 -4.29 23.83 -4.49
N ASN A 17 -5.11 24.37 -3.58
CA ASN A 17 -4.61 25.04 -2.38
C ASN A 17 -3.80 24.12 -1.47
N LEU A 18 -4.21 22.86 -1.34
CA LEU A 18 -3.48 21.87 -0.56
C LEU A 18 -2.10 21.57 -1.19
N GLN A 19 -2.04 21.40 -2.51
CA GLN A 19 -0.79 21.12 -3.22
C GLN A 19 0.24 22.24 -3.01
N TYR A 20 -0.18 23.51 -3.08
CA TYR A 20 0.71 24.63 -2.76
C TYR A 20 1.33 24.52 -1.37
N ARG A 21 0.51 24.24 -0.36
CA ARG A 21 0.97 24.12 1.04
C ARG A 21 1.92 22.93 1.23
N ILE A 22 1.67 21.81 0.55
CA ILE A 22 2.53 20.62 0.60
C ILE A 22 3.89 20.94 -0.02
N LEU A 23 3.91 21.46 -1.24
CA LEU A 23 5.16 21.75 -1.96
C LEU A 23 6.00 22.80 -1.24
N GLU A 24 5.37 23.87 -0.75
CA GLU A 24 6.04 24.91 0.04
C GLU A 24 6.69 24.31 1.29
N ARG A 25 5.94 23.49 2.05
CA ARG A 25 6.46 22.85 3.26
C ARG A 25 7.60 21.90 2.93
N MET A 26 7.46 21.03 1.94
CA MET A 26 8.51 20.08 1.56
C MET A 26 9.79 20.79 1.15
N ARG A 27 9.70 21.78 0.26
CA ARG A 27 10.86 22.57 -0.20
C ARG A 27 11.51 23.36 0.93
N SER A 28 10.73 23.89 1.87
CA SER A 28 11.28 24.59 3.05
C SER A 28 12.13 23.69 3.96
N LEU A 29 11.93 22.37 3.90
CA LEU A 29 12.70 21.35 4.63
C LEU A 29 13.86 20.77 3.80
N GLY A 30 14.05 21.23 2.56
CA GLY A 30 15.05 20.68 1.65
C GLY A 30 14.66 19.34 1.00
N MET A 31 13.38 18.95 1.08
CA MET A 31 12.89 17.76 0.39
C MET A 31 12.71 18.03 -1.11
N LEU A 32 13.08 17.06 -1.94
CA LEU A 32 12.72 17.06 -3.36
C LEU A 32 11.28 16.55 -3.52
N THR A 33 10.49 17.23 -4.34
CA THR A 33 9.11 16.83 -4.61
C THR A 33 9.03 16.08 -5.94
N VAL A 34 8.31 14.96 -5.94
CA VAL A 34 8.02 14.20 -7.17
C VAL A 34 6.68 14.66 -7.70
N LEU A 35 6.66 15.15 -8.94
CA LEU A 35 5.44 15.59 -9.61
C LEU A 35 4.97 14.57 -10.66
N PRO A 36 3.66 14.48 -10.98
CA PRO A 36 3.20 13.56 -12.00
C PRO A 36 3.65 13.98 -13.41
N ALA A 37 3.73 13.03 -14.33
CA ALA A 37 3.91 13.25 -15.76
C ALA A 37 2.96 12.36 -16.58
N PHE A 38 2.82 12.68 -17.87
CA PHE A 38 1.98 11.92 -18.78
C PHE A 38 2.59 10.55 -19.11
N SER A 39 1.83 9.48 -18.91
CA SER A 39 2.26 8.10 -19.16
C SER A 39 1.64 7.44 -20.41
N GLY A 40 0.87 8.19 -21.21
CA GLY A 40 0.26 7.72 -22.45
C GLY A 40 -1.26 7.47 -22.41
N HIS A 41 -1.87 7.39 -21.22
CA HIS A 41 -3.32 7.12 -21.07
C HIS A 41 -4.15 8.35 -21.42
N ILE A 42 -5.14 8.19 -22.30
CA ILE A 42 -6.03 9.27 -22.77
C ILE A 42 -7.50 8.91 -22.57
N PRO A 43 -8.38 9.90 -22.34
CA PRO A 43 -9.82 9.66 -22.33
C PRO A 43 -10.36 9.50 -23.76
N GLN A 44 -11.48 8.77 -23.91
CA GLN A 44 -12.18 8.59 -25.19
C GLN A 44 -12.52 9.93 -25.89
N GLY A 45 -12.70 11.01 -25.11
CA GLY A 45 -12.93 12.35 -25.65
C GLY A 45 -11.81 12.88 -26.56
N ILE A 46 -10.57 12.41 -26.41
CA ILE A 46 -9.46 12.75 -27.31
C ILE A 46 -9.70 12.18 -28.72
N LEU A 47 -10.22 10.95 -28.82
CA LEU A 47 -10.56 10.32 -30.11
C LEU A 47 -11.65 11.09 -30.87
N ARG A 48 -12.53 11.79 -30.15
CA ARG A 48 -13.56 12.64 -30.76
C ARG A 48 -12.98 13.93 -31.35
N VAL A 49 -12.02 14.56 -30.66
CA VAL A 49 -11.42 15.83 -31.09
C VAL A 49 -10.31 15.61 -32.12
N PHE A 50 -9.56 14.51 -31.97
CA PHE A 50 -8.47 14.11 -32.85
C PHE A 50 -8.73 12.70 -33.39
N PRO A 51 -9.60 12.53 -34.41
CA PRO A 51 -10.06 11.22 -34.89
C PRO A 51 -8.99 10.39 -35.61
N GLN A 52 -7.83 10.97 -35.91
CA GLN A 52 -6.72 10.31 -36.60
C GLN A 52 -5.64 9.79 -35.64
N VAL A 53 -5.77 10.03 -34.33
CA VAL A 53 -4.76 9.54 -33.38
C VAL A 53 -4.78 8.02 -33.32
N ASN A 54 -3.59 7.43 -33.32
CA ASN A 54 -3.41 6.01 -33.14
C ASN A 54 -3.38 5.70 -31.64
N ALA A 55 -4.49 5.21 -31.11
CA ALA A 55 -4.60 4.76 -29.73
C ALA A 55 -5.20 3.36 -29.70
N THR A 56 -4.76 2.55 -28.73
CA THR A 56 -5.30 1.21 -28.52
C THR A 56 -6.03 1.12 -27.21
N GLN A 57 -7.17 0.45 -27.19
CA GLN A 57 -7.91 0.19 -25.97
C GLN A 57 -7.25 -0.97 -25.21
N LEU A 58 -6.91 -0.74 -23.94
CA LEU A 58 -6.36 -1.77 -23.06
C LEU A 58 -7.45 -2.72 -22.55
N GLY A 59 -7.03 -3.84 -21.96
CA GLY A 59 -7.92 -4.79 -21.33
C GLY A 59 -8.58 -4.24 -20.06
N ASN A 60 -9.50 -5.02 -19.50
CA ASN A 60 -10.06 -4.72 -18.19
C ASN A 60 -9.03 -4.91 -17.07
N TRP A 61 -9.20 -4.15 -15.99
CA TRP A 61 -8.43 -4.27 -14.77
C TRP A 61 -9.36 -4.62 -13.61
N SER A 62 -8.95 -5.58 -12.78
CA SER A 62 -9.63 -6.04 -11.56
C SER A 62 -11.16 -6.16 -11.68
N HIS A 63 -11.62 -6.86 -12.72
CA HIS A 63 -13.03 -7.16 -12.98
C HIS A 63 -13.93 -5.95 -13.27
N PHE A 64 -13.40 -4.74 -13.41
CA PHE A 64 -14.19 -3.61 -13.92
C PHE A 64 -14.43 -3.78 -15.42
N ASP A 65 -15.66 -3.56 -15.87
CA ASP A 65 -15.97 -3.52 -17.29
C ASP A 65 -15.33 -2.29 -17.97
N CYS A 66 -15.49 -2.17 -19.29
CA CYS A 66 -14.96 -1.02 -20.03
C CYS A 66 -15.70 0.29 -19.77
N THR A 67 -16.78 0.29 -18.98
CA THR A 67 -17.40 1.53 -18.48
C THR A 67 -16.46 2.24 -17.50
N TYR A 68 -15.72 1.46 -16.71
CA TYR A 68 -14.85 1.95 -15.64
C TYR A 68 -13.36 1.61 -15.82
N SER A 69 -13.01 0.80 -16.81
CA SER A 69 -11.64 0.36 -17.12
C SER A 69 -11.34 0.51 -18.63
N CYS A 70 -10.51 -0.36 -19.19
CA CYS A 70 -10.20 -0.40 -20.63
C CYS A 70 -9.75 0.97 -21.18
N ALA A 71 -8.80 1.60 -20.50
CA ALA A 71 -8.27 2.91 -20.89
C ALA A 71 -7.69 2.87 -22.31
N TYR A 72 -7.74 4.00 -23.01
CA TYR A 72 -7.04 4.14 -24.28
C TYR A 72 -5.60 4.53 -24.03
N LEU A 73 -4.67 3.75 -24.57
CA LEU A 73 -3.25 4.05 -24.58
C LEU A 73 -2.88 4.63 -25.94
N LEU A 74 -2.38 5.86 -25.94
CA LEU A 74 -1.87 6.51 -27.14
C LEU A 74 -0.58 5.81 -27.61
N SER A 75 -0.46 5.57 -28.91
CA SER A 75 0.73 4.95 -29.49
C SER A 75 1.96 5.83 -29.23
N PRO A 76 3.11 5.24 -28.83
CA PRO A 76 4.33 6.01 -28.60
C PRO A 76 4.87 6.71 -29.85
N GLU A 77 4.45 6.27 -31.05
CA GLU A 77 4.83 6.88 -32.33
C GLU A 77 3.89 8.00 -32.77
N ASP A 78 2.71 8.12 -32.14
CA ASP A 78 1.76 9.14 -32.52
C ASP A 78 2.31 10.53 -32.13
N PRO A 79 2.38 11.51 -33.05
CA PRO A 79 2.86 12.86 -32.73
C PRO A 79 2.10 13.51 -31.57
N MET A 80 0.83 13.15 -31.37
CA MET A 80 0.00 13.66 -30.28
C MET A 80 0.52 13.25 -28.91
N PHE A 81 1.34 12.19 -28.79
CA PHE A 81 1.94 11.77 -27.54
C PHE A 81 2.81 12.89 -26.96
N GLN A 82 3.69 13.47 -27.79
CA GLN A 82 4.56 14.57 -27.37
C GLN A 82 3.76 15.86 -27.15
N VAL A 83 2.74 16.13 -27.97
CA VAL A 83 1.88 17.31 -27.79
C VAL A 83 1.17 17.29 -26.44
N ILE A 84 0.52 16.17 -26.10
CA ILE A 84 -0.21 16.03 -24.82
C ILE A 84 0.77 16.02 -23.64
N GLY A 85 1.83 15.21 -23.71
CA GLY A 85 2.77 15.06 -22.62
C GLY A 85 3.50 16.37 -22.28
N THR A 86 3.98 17.08 -23.30
CA THR A 86 4.66 18.37 -23.08
C THR A 86 3.69 19.46 -22.61
N LEU A 87 2.45 19.49 -23.10
CA LEU A 87 1.45 20.46 -22.64
C LEU A 87 1.08 20.22 -21.16
N PHE A 88 0.83 18.96 -20.78
CA PHE A 88 0.55 18.60 -19.40
C PHE A 88 1.67 19.06 -18.47
N LEU A 89 2.92 18.74 -18.81
CA LEU A 89 4.06 19.06 -17.95
C LEU A 89 4.33 20.57 -17.90
N LYS A 90 4.17 21.30 -19.00
CA LYS A 90 4.29 22.76 -19.02
C LYS A 90 3.28 23.44 -18.10
N GLU A 91 2.02 23.05 -18.14
CA GLU A 91 1.00 23.64 -17.25
C GLU A 91 1.25 23.25 -15.79
N LEU A 92 1.67 22.02 -15.52
CA LEU A 92 2.02 21.58 -14.16
C LEU A 92 3.18 22.39 -13.57
N ILE A 93 4.27 22.56 -14.33
CA ILE A 93 5.46 23.32 -13.89
C ILE A 93 5.11 24.81 -13.75
N LYS A 94 4.31 25.35 -14.65
CA LYS A 94 3.85 26.74 -14.55
C LYS A 94 3.06 26.99 -13.25
N GLU A 95 2.23 26.04 -12.85
CA GLU A 95 1.41 26.15 -11.64
C GLU A 95 2.24 25.94 -10.36
N PHE A 96 3.15 24.96 -10.35
CA PHE A 96 3.77 24.44 -9.13
C PHE A 96 5.29 24.55 -9.05
N GLY A 97 5.97 24.99 -10.10
CA GLY A 97 7.41 24.82 -10.26
C GLY A 97 7.80 23.34 -10.38
N THR A 98 9.08 23.03 -10.21
CA THR A 98 9.59 21.65 -10.26
C THR A 98 10.86 21.46 -9.44
N ASP A 99 11.08 20.21 -9.03
CA ASP A 99 12.33 19.72 -8.45
C ASP A 99 12.96 18.63 -9.36
N HIS A 100 12.60 18.65 -10.65
CA HIS A 100 13.13 17.82 -11.75
C HIS A 100 12.83 16.32 -11.69
N VAL A 101 12.09 15.82 -10.69
CA VAL A 101 11.72 14.41 -10.58
C VAL A 101 10.24 14.23 -10.90
N TYR A 102 9.95 13.34 -11.86
CA TYR A 102 8.59 13.11 -12.34
C TYR A 102 8.19 11.64 -12.28
N SER A 103 6.97 11.34 -11.82
CA SER A 103 6.42 9.99 -11.78
C SER A 103 5.44 9.74 -12.93
N ALA A 104 5.60 8.60 -13.59
CA ALA A 104 4.73 8.13 -14.66
C ALA A 104 4.81 6.60 -14.79
N ASP A 105 3.67 5.91 -14.83
CA ASP A 105 3.62 4.46 -14.94
C ASP A 105 2.58 4.05 -15.99
N THR A 106 3.05 3.52 -17.12
CA THR A 106 2.17 3.17 -18.26
C THR A 106 1.46 1.83 -18.05
N PHE A 107 2.15 0.86 -17.45
CA PHE A 107 1.74 -0.55 -17.43
C PHE A 107 1.61 -1.12 -16.01
N ASN A 108 1.35 -0.28 -15.00
CA ASN A 108 1.09 -0.78 -13.65
C ASN A 108 -0.15 -1.68 -13.66
N GLU A 109 0.05 -2.97 -13.39
CA GLU A 109 -0.98 -4.02 -13.44
C GLU A 109 -1.73 -4.18 -14.77
N MET A 110 -1.20 -3.59 -15.84
CA MET A 110 -1.79 -3.66 -17.17
C MET A 110 -0.80 -4.29 -18.13
N ARG A 111 -1.20 -5.40 -18.76
CA ARG A 111 -0.33 -6.13 -19.69
C ARG A 111 -0.13 -5.30 -20.97
N PRO A 112 1.11 -5.02 -21.40
CA PRO A 112 1.35 -4.38 -22.68
C PRO A 112 0.82 -5.22 -23.84
N LEU A 113 0.46 -4.57 -24.93
CA LEU A 113 -0.12 -5.21 -26.11
C LEU A 113 0.86 -6.08 -26.89
N SER A 114 2.16 -5.84 -26.72
CA SER A 114 3.23 -6.57 -27.39
C SER A 114 4.40 -6.76 -26.44
N SER A 115 4.97 -7.97 -26.42
CA SER A 115 6.22 -8.29 -25.73
C SER A 115 7.47 -8.00 -26.59
N ASN A 116 7.29 -7.42 -27.78
CA ASN A 116 8.40 -7.01 -28.63
C ASN A 116 9.25 -5.94 -27.92
N THR A 117 10.54 -6.19 -27.81
CA THR A 117 11.49 -5.32 -27.11
C THR A 117 11.58 -3.92 -27.73
N THR A 118 11.49 -3.81 -29.06
CA THR A 118 11.47 -2.52 -29.76
C THR A 118 10.26 -1.69 -29.34
N TYR A 119 9.07 -2.30 -29.27
CA TYR A 119 7.85 -1.62 -28.83
C TYR A 119 7.98 -1.12 -27.38
N LEU A 120 8.44 -1.97 -26.46
CA LEU A 120 8.59 -1.60 -25.05
C LEU A 120 9.59 -0.47 -24.85
N SER A 121 10.71 -0.50 -25.58
CA SER A 121 11.71 0.56 -25.57
C SER A 121 11.16 1.88 -26.13
N MET A 122 10.32 1.83 -27.17
CA MET A 122 9.67 3.02 -27.72
C MET A 122 8.66 3.64 -26.76
N VAL A 123 7.93 2.83 -25.99
CA VAL A 123 7.00 3.35 -24.97
C VAL A 123 7.75 4.15 -23.92
N SER A 124 8.78 3.59 -23.30
CA SER A 124 9.57 4.30 -22.28
C SER A 124 10.30 5.51 -22.88
N THR A 125 10.80 5.41 -24.11
CA THR A 125 11.38 6.56 -24.84
C THR A 125 10.37 7.68 -25.01
N ALA A 126 9.13 7.40 -25.44
CA ALA A 126 8.11 8.41 -25.69
C ALA A 126 7.69 9.14 -24.40
N VAL A 127 7.50 8.39 -23.31
CA VAL A 127 7.22 8.96 -21.97
C VAL A 127 8.35 9.89 -21.55
N PHE A 128 9.58 9.40 -21.52
CA PHE A 128 10.72 10.19 -21.06
C PHE A 128 10.99 11.41 -21.93
N ARG A 129 10.88 11.26 -23.25
CA ARG A 129 11.06 12.37 -24.20
C ARG A 129 10.08 13.51 -23.91
N SER A 130 8.83 13.21 -23.59
CA SER A 130 7.83 14.25 -23.27
C SER A 130 8.18 15.04 -22.01
N MET A 131 8.91 14.42 -21.07
CA MET A 131 9.46 15.10 -19.90
C MET A 131 10.68 15.95 -20.28
N ALA A 132 11.66 15.34 -20.94
CA ALA A 132 12.94 15.95 -21.28
C ALA A 132 12.83 17.14 -22.26
N GLU A 133 11.79 17.16 -23.11
CA GLU A 133 11.50 18.29 -24.00
C GLU A 133 11.05 19.56 -23.23
N VAL A 134 10.48 19.41 -22.03
CA VAL A 134 10.06 20.53 -21.18
C VAL A 134 11.12 20.85 -20.14
N ASP A 135 11.73 19.82 -19.55
CA ASP A 135 12.73 19.93 -18.50
C ASP A 135 13.98 19.10 -18.84
N PRO A 136 15.07 19.72 -19.30
CA PRO A 136 16.31 19.02 -19.66
C PRO A 136 16.97 18.26 -18.50
N HIS A 137 16.60 18.52 -17.24
CA HIS A 137 17.10 17.84 -16.04
C HIS A 137 16.16 16.74 -15.53
N ALA A 138 15.05 16.48 -16.22
CA ALA A 138 14.05 15.49 -15.83
C ALA A 138 14.65 14.11 -15.46
N ILE A 139 14.30 13.62 -14.27
CA ILE A 139 14.51 12.25 -13.82
C ILE A 139 13.13 11.60 -13.74
N TRP A 140 12.97 10.46 -14.41
CA TRP A 140 11.74 9.70 -14.35
C TRP A 140 11.79 8.70 -13.17
N LEU A 141 10.99 8.95 -12.14
CA LEU A 141 10.71 8.01 -11.07
C LEU A 141 9.64 6.99 -11.50
N MET A 142 9.97 5.72 -11.53
CA MET A 142 9.09 4.64 -12.02
C MET A 142 8.89 3.57 -10.95
N GLN A 143 7.67 3.04 -10.83
CA GLN A 143 7.40 1.89 -9.97
C GLN A 143 7.84 0.58 -10.64
N GLY A 144 8.66 -0.21 -9.95
CA GLY A 144 9.09 -1.54 -10.39
C GLY A 144 8.04 -2.65 -10.19
N TRP A 145 6.86 -2.33 -9.62
CA TRP A 145 5.79 -3.30 -9.31
C TRP A 145 5.41 -4.18 -10.49
N LEU A 146 5.27 -3.60 -11.67
CA LEU A 146 4.85 -4.31 -12.87
C LEU A 146 5.77 -5.50 -13.22
N PHE A 147 7.08 -5.38 -12.97
CA PHE A 147 8.05 -6.46 -13.19
C PHE A 147 7.82 -7.65 -12.25
N GLN A 148 7.35 -7.38 -11.03
CA GLN A 148 7.04 -8.41 -10.05
C GLN A 148 5.61 -8.97 -10.24
N HIS A 149 4.64 -8.10 -10.52
CA HIS A 149 3.23 -8.47 -10.61
C HIS A 149 2.92 -9.36 -11.82
N GLN A 150 3.53 -9.07 -12.97
CA GLN A 150 3.33 -9.81 -14.23
C GLN A 150 4.63 -10.46 -14.72
N ARG A 151 5.23 -11.29 -13.86
CA ARG A 151 6.50 -11.99 -14.16
C ARG A 151 6.43 -12.94 -15.36
N ASP A 152 5.25 -13.38 -15.78
CA ASP A 152 5.07 -14.17 -17.00
C ASP A 152 5.33 -13.33 -18.26
N PHE A 153 4.97 -12.05 -18.23
CA PHE A 153 5.20 -11.10 -19.32
C PHE A 153 6.59 -10.45 -19.24
N TRP A 154 6.97 -9.94 -18.07
CA TRP A 154 8.18 -9.15 -17.87
C TRP A 154 9.42 -10.03 -17.67
N GLN A 155 9.82 -10.73 -18.73
CA GLN A 155 11.06 -11.51 -18.78
C GLN A 155 12.29 -10.58 -18.94
N PRO A 156 13.52 -11.07 -18.69
CA PRO A 156 14.73 -10.24 -18.70
C PRO A 156 14.89 -9.34 -19.95
N ALA A 157 14.57 -9.86 -21.14
CA ALA A 157 14.67 -9.08 -22.37
C ALA A 157 13.68 -7.90 -22.43
N GLN A 158 12.44 -8.12 -21.97
CA GLN A 158 11.38 -7.09 -21.93
C GLN A 158 11.71 -6.01 -20.90
N VAL A 159 12.12 -6.42 -19.70
CA VAL A 159 12.52 -5.48 -18.63
C VAL A 159 13.71 -4.63 -19.09
N LYS A 160 14.75 -5.27 -19.62
CA LYS A 160 15.93 -4.57 -20.14
C LYS A 160 15.57 -3.58 -21.24
N ALA A 161 14.76 -3.98 -22.21
CA ALA A 161 14.35 -3.11 -23.31
C ALA A 161 13.56 -1.88 -22.83
N PHE A 162 12.66 -2.07 -21.86
CA PHE A 162 11.89 -0.97 -21.27
C PHE A 162 12.82 0.01 -20.52
N LEU A 163 13.67 -0.49 -19.62
CA LEU A 163 14.60 0.34 -18.84
C LEU A 163 15.64 1.08 -19.69
N GLN A 164 16.08 0.47 -20.80
CA GLN A 164 17.08 1.04 -21.71
C GLN A 164 16.49 1.99 -22.77
N GLY A 165 15.17 2.13 -22.87
CA GLY A 165 14.56 3.22 -23.64
C GLY A 165 14.79 4.61 -23.02
N VAL A 166 15.40 4.67 -21.83
CA VAL A 166 15.76 5.90 -21.13
C VAL A 166 17.28 5.91 -20.88
N PRO A 167 17.97 7.06 -21.05
CA PRO A 167 19.40 7.13 -20.73
C PRO A 167 19.71 6.69 -19.30
N LEU A 168 20.87 6.06 -19.09
CA LEU A 168 21.30 5.62 -17.76
C LEU A 168 21.38 6.81 -16.80
N GLY A 169 20.84 6.64 -15.60
CA GLY A 169 20.78 7.68 -14.57
C GLY A 169 19.65 8.70 -14.75
N ARG A 170 18.85 8.59 -15.82
CA ARG A 170 17.67 9.44 -16.06
C ARG A 170 16.34 8.76 -15.74
N MET A 171 16.39 7.48 -15.34
CA MET A 171 15.30 6.75 -14.72
C MET A 171 15.74 6.32 -13.33
N LEU A 172 14.88 6.55 -12.33
CA LEU A 172 15.03 6.06 -10.97
C LEU A 172 13.94 5.03 -10.70
N VAL A 173 14.30 3.78 -10.46
CA VAL A 173 13.33 2.70 -10.25
C VAL A 173 13.06 2.51 -8.76
N LEU A 174 11.79 2.49 -8.37
CA LEU A 174 11.39 2.02 -7.04
C LEU A 174 11.28 0.49 -7.09
N ASP A 175 12.20 -0.23 -6.44
CA ASP A 175 12.02 -1.67 -6.22
C ASP A 175 10.96 -1.84 -5.12
N LEU A 176 9.70 -1.80 -5.56
CA LEU A 176 8.58 -1.36 -4.72
C LEU A 176 8.29 -2.30 -3.54
N PHE A 177 8.59 -3.59 -3.68
CA PHE A 177 8.28 -4.64 -2.70
C PHE A 177 9.53 -5.47 -2.39
N ALA A 178 10.63 -4.79 -2.10
CA ALA A 178 11.96 -5.38 -2.05
C ALA A 178 12.22 -6.21 -0.78
N GLU A 179 11.42 -6.04 0.27
CA GLU A 179 11.46 -6.86 1.48
C GLU A 179 10.87 -8.27 1.30
N SER A 180 10.17 -8.54 0.20
CA SER A 180 9.55 -9.85 -0.06
C SER A 180 9.88 -10.38 -1.45
N LYS A 181 9.82 -9.52 -2.46
CA LYS A 181 9.98 -9.89 -3.87
C LYS A 181 10.89 -8.93 -4.64
N PRO A 182 12.15 -8.76 -4.21
CA PRO A 182 13.09 -7.81 -4.83
C PRO A 182 13.31 -8.11 -6.32
N VAL A 183 13.22 -7.06 -7.13
CA VAL A 183 13.43 -7.11 -8.58
C VAL A 183 14.89 -6.92 -8.96
N TYR A 184 15.66 -6.17 -8.16
CA TYR A 184 17.08 -5.91 -8.43
C TYR A 184 17.91 -7.20 -8.59
N LEU A 185 17.56 -8.27 -7.86
CA LEU A 185 18.29 -9.55 -7.85
C LEU A 185 18.39 -10.22 -9.21
N TRP A 186 17.31 -10.21 -10.00
CA TRP A 186 17.24 -10.91 -11.29
C TRP A 186 17.32 -9.97 -12.51
N THR A 187 17.41 -8.66 -12.25
CA THR A 187 17.61 -7.62 -13.28
C THR A 187 19.03 -7.07 -13.28
N GLU A 188 19.97 -7.75 -12.61
CA GLU A 188 21.37 -7.32 -12.49
C GLU A 188 21.49 -5.86 -11.99
N SER A 189 20.74 -5.53 -10.93
CA SER A 189 20.55 -4.16 -10.43
C SER A 189 19.94 -3.22 -11.49
N PHE A 190 18.78 -3.61 -12.03
CA PHE A 190 18.04 -2.82 -13.04
C PHE A 190 18.89 -2.41 -14.26
N TYR A 191 19.79 -3.30 -14.68
CA TYR A 191 20.67 -3.13 -15.85
C TYR A 191 21.42 -1.79 -15.87
N GLY A 192 21.78 -1.28 -14.68
CA GLY A 192 22.56 -0.04 -14.52
C GLY A 192 21.73 1.22 -14.23
N GLN A 193 20.38 1.17 -14.27
CA GLN A 193 19.58 2.29 -13.79
C GLN A 193 19.64 2.37 -12.25
N PRO A 194 19.68 3.58 -11.65
CA PRO A 194 19.62 3.71 -10.21
C PRO A 194 18.27 3.24 -9.66
N PHE A 195 18.29 2.68 -8.45
CA PHE A 195 17.07 2.24 -7.79
C PHE A 195 17.02 2.59 -6.30
N ILE A 196 15.80 2.64 -5.76
CA ILE A 196 15.51 2.74 -4.34
C ILE A 196 14.94 1.41 -3.88
N TRP A 197 15.56 0.81 -2.86
CA TRP A 197 15.01 -0.37 -2.20
C TRP A 197 13.82 0.07 -1.36
N CYS A 198 12.61 -0.39 -1.68
CA CYS A 198 11.41 0.04 -0.96
C CYS A 198 10.85 -1.08 -0.10
N MET A 199 10.39 -0.71 1.09
CA MET A 199 9.50 -1.53 1.89
C MET A 199 8.06 -1.17 1.55
N LEU A 200 7.34 -2.09 0.89
CA LEU A 200 5.90 -1.91 0.64
C LEU A 200 5.13 -2.11 1.95
N HIS A 201 5.44 -3.21 2.64
CA HIS A 201 4.85 -3.65 3.88
C HIS A 201 3.34 -3.88 3.81
N ASN A 202 2.51 -2.85 3.65
CA ASN A 202 1.06 -2.90 3.83
C ASN A 202 0.29 -2.82 2.50
N PHE A 203 -0.68 -3.74 2.32
CA PHE A 203 -1.65 -3.71 1.22
C PHE A 203 -3.04 -3.30 1.74
N GLY A 204 -3.74 -2.46 0.99
CA GLY A 204 -5.11 -2.01 1.26
C GLY A 204 -5.28 -1.07 2.47
N GLY A 205 -4.22 -0.73 3.21
CA GLY A 205 -4.33 -0.12 4.53
C GLY A 205 -4.87 -1.09 5.58
N ASN A 206 -4.72 -2.40 5.36
CA ASN A 206 -5.37 -3.39 6.20
C ASN A 206 -4.78 -3.39 7.62
N HIS A 207 -5.66 -3.48 8.64
CA HIS A 207 -5.23 -3.73 10.01
C HIS A 207 -4.80 -5.19 10.18
N GLY A 208 -3.92 -5.46 11.14
CA GLY A 208 -3.36 -6.78 11.40
C GLY A 208 -1.92 -6.66 11.89
N LEU A 209 -1.50 -7.48 12.85
CA LEU A 209 -0.09 -7.51 13.23
C LEU A 209 0.69 -8.31 12.18
N PHE A 210 1.61 -7.65 11.49
CA PHE A 210 2.46 -8.25 10.45
C PHE A 210 3.79 -7.51 10.36
N GLY A 211 4.84 -8.26 10.02
CA GLY A 211 6.13 -7.72 9.64
C GLY A 211 7.03 -8.79 9.04
N MET A 212 8.14 -8.35 8.45
CA MET A 212 9.23 -9.18 7.95
C MET A 212 10.56 -8.66 8.52
N VAL A 213 10.65 -8.52 9.84
CA VAL A 213 11.73 -7.77 10.52
C VAL A 213 13.12 -8.22 10.12
N GLU A 214 13.35 -9.52 9.90
CA GLU A 214 14.65 -10.02 9.44
C GLU A 214 14.97 -9.54 8.02
N SER A 215 14.03 -9.65 7.08
CA SER A 215 14.26 -9.20 5.70
C SER A 215 14.41 -7.68 5.61
N ILE A 216 13.65 -6.93 6.41
CA ILE A 216 13.75 -5.47 6.49
C ILE A 216 15.11 -5.07 7.08
N ASN A 217 15.58 -5.75 8.12
CA ASN A 217 16.85 -5.47 8.79
C ASN A 217 18.08 -5.78 7.91
N GLN A 218 18.00 -6.81 7.05
CA GLN A 218 19.13 -7.21 6.19
C GLN A 218 19.07 -6.61 4.78
N GLY A 219 17.86 -6.52 4.21
CA GLY A 219 17.62 -6.26 2.79
C GLY A 219 18.32 -5.03 2.22
N PRO A 220 18.24 -3.84 2.84
CA PRO A 220 18.94 -2.66 2.36
C PRO A 220 20.46 -2.81 2.27
N PHE A 221 21.07 -3.55 3.21
CA PHE A 221 22.51 -3.76 3.25
C PHE A 221 22.94 -4.81 2.22
N GLU A 222 22.16 -5.88 2.04
CA GLU A 222 22.38 -6.86 0.99
C GLU A 222 22.26 -6.23 -0.41
N ALA A 223 21.25 -5.38 -0.61
CA ALA A 223 21.05 -4.64 -1.86
C ALA A 223 22.20 -3.66 -2.13
N ARG A 224 22.75 -2.99 -1.11
CA ARG A 224 23.92 -2.11 -1.24
C ARG A 224 25.20 -2.87 -1.61
N HIS A 225 25.41 -4.06 -1.05
CA HIS A 225 26.58 -4.90 -1.32
C HIS A 225 26.44 -5.81 -2.56
N PHE A 226 25.28 -5.78 -3.22
CA PHE A 226 25.05 -6.54 -4.44
C PHE A 226 26.06 -6.16 -5.54
N LEU A 227 26.47 -7.13 -6.35
CA LEU A 227 27.47 -6.92 -7.40
C LEU A 227 26.98 -5.83 -8.38
N ASN A 228 27.81 -4.80 -8.57
CA ASN A 228 27.49 -3.62 -9.39
C ASN A 228 26.18 -2.93 -8.97
N SER A 229 25.85 -2.96 -7.67
CA SER A 229 24.64 -2.31 -7.15
C SER A 229 24.56 -0.84 -7.57
N THR A 230 23.38 -0.47 -8.04
CA THR A 230 22.97 0.89 -8.38
C THR A 230 21.98 1.44 -7.35
N MET A 231 21.94 0.85 -6.15
CA MET A 231 21.08 1.32 -5.07
C MET A 231 21.52 2.70 -4.61
N ILE A 232 20.59 3.66 -4.58
CA ILE A 232 20.86 5.03 -4.13
C ILE A 232 19.99 5.47 -2.95
N GLY A 233 19.09 4.62 -2.45
CA GLY A 233 18.24 4.99 -1.33
C GLY A 233 17.37 3.85 -0.80
N ILE A 234 16.70 4.13 0.32
CA ILE A 234 15.67 3.30 0.94
C ILE A 234 14.35 4.07 0.86
N GLY A 235 13.24 3.38 0.61
CA GLY A 235 11.92 3.96 0.44
C GLY A 235 10.85 3.27 1.28
N LEU A 236 9.79 4.02 1.59
CA LEU A 236 8.56 3.53 2.19
C LEU A 236 7.44 3.66 1.15
N THR A 237 6.81 2.54 0.79
CA THR A 237 5.74 2.53 -0.21
C THR A 237 4.50 1.76 0.24
N PRO A 238 3.99 1.97 1.49
CA PRO A 238 2.76 1.32 1.91
C PRO A 238 1.55 1.85 1.17
N GLU A 239 0.61 0.96 0.85
CA GLU A 239 -0.66 1.37 0.26
C GLU A 239 -1.53 2.14 1.26
N GLY A 240 -1.43 1.80 2.55
CA GLY A 240 -2.01 2.56 3.65
C GLY A 240 -1.10 2.63 4.88
N ILE A 241 -1.15 3.76 5.57
CA ILE A 241 -0.41 4.03 6.81
C ILE A 241 -1.31 3.82 8.04
N GLU A 242 -0.88 4.27 9.22
CA GLU A 242 -1.63 4.16 10.49
C GLU A 242 -1.81 2.72 10.98
N GLN A 243 -0.81 1.86 10.75
CA GLN A 243 -0.72 0.51 11.29
C GLN A 243 0.74 0.09 11.47
N ASN A 244 1.00 -0.86 12.37
CA ASN A 244 2.33 -1.47 12.59
C ASN A 244 3.50 -0.46 12.70
N ASP A 245 3.32 0.64 13.44
CA ASP A 245 4.28 1.74 13.57
C ASP A 245 5.74 1.27 13.75
N VAL A 246 5.94 0.21 14.55
CA VAL A 246 7.24 -0.39 14.86
C VAL A 246 8.04 -0.80 13.62
N ILE A 247 7.36 -1.23 12.56
CA ILE A 247 8.00 -1.66 11.30
C ILE A 247 8.49 -0.46 10.51
N TYR A 248 7.72 0.63 10.50
CA TYR A 248 8.11 1.87 9.84
C TYR A 248 9.24 2.56 10.58
N GLU A 249 9.22 2.55 11.91
CA GLU A 249 10.31 3.11 12.72
C GLU A 249 11.64 2.36 12.48
N LEU A 250 11.60 1.02 12.46
CA LEU A 250 12.76 0.19 12.17
C LEU A 250 13.42 0.58 10.84
N ILE A 251 12.68 0.59 9.74
CA ILE A 251 13.29 0.90 8.42
C ILE A 251 13.74 2.35 8.30
N THR A 252 13.09 3.30 9.00
CA THR A 252 13.57 4.69 9.03
C THR A 252 14.87 4.83 9.80
N ASP A 253 15.08 4.06 10.87
CA ASP A 253 16.38 3.99 11.56
C ASP A 253 17.46 3.40 10.65
N LEU A 254 17.17 2.30 9.96
CA LEU A 254 18.11 1.66 9.04
C LEU A 254 18.58 2.59 7.90
N GLY A 255 17.75 3.59 7.54
CA GLY A 255 18.12 4.68 6.63
C GLY A 255 19.38 5.45 7.03
N TRP A 256 19.70 5.50 8.32
CA TRP A 256 20.85 6.22 8.88
C TRP A 256 22.03 5.32 9.24
N LEU A 257 21.87 4.01 9.11
CA LEU A 257 22.85 3.03 9.56
C LEU A 257 23.68 2.46 8.40
N LYS A 258 24.82 1.87 8.76
CA LYS A 258 25.72 1.20 7.81
C LYS A 258 25.58 -0.33 7.85
N GLU A 259 25.06 -0.85 8.95
CA GLU A 259 24.91 -2.28 9.22
C GLU A 259 23.55 -2.56 9.89
N PRO A 260 23.05 -3.81 9.82
CA PRO A 260 21.84 -4.25 10.52
C PRO A 260 21.92 -4.06 12.03
N VAL A 261 20.76 -3.92 12.68
CA VAL A 261 20.66 -3.83 14.15
C VAL A 261 20.43 -5.19 14.80
N ASN A 262 20.70 -5.30 16.10
CA ASN A 262 20.19 -6.42 16.90
C ASN A 262 18.71 -6.18 17.19
N LEU A 263 17.82 -6.92 16.51
CA LEU A 263 16.37 -6.74 16.60
C LEU A 263 15.81 -6.88 18.02
N GLN A 264 16.39 -7.77 18.85
CA GLN A 264 15.93 -8.00 20.23
C GLN A 264 16.28 -6.84 21.16
N GLU A 265 17.43 -6.20 20.95
CA GLU A 265 17.85 -5.01 21.70
C GLU A 265 17.16 -3.75 21.17
N TRP A 266 16.99 -3.65 19.85
CA TRP A 266 16.30 -2.54 19.20
C TRP A 266 14.85 -2.48 19.67
N VAL A 267 14.11 -3.60 19.64
CA VAL A 267 12.69 -3.59 20.07
C VAL A 267 12.53 -3.35 21.58
N ALA A 268 13.50 -3.78 22.39
CA ALA A 268 13.52 -3.46 23.82
C ALA A 268 13.64 -1.95 24.05
N THR A 269 14.49 -1.28 23.26
CA THR A 269 14.69 0.17 23.29
C THR A 269 13.44 0.90 22.79
N TYR A 270 12.92 0.52 21.61
CA TYR A 270 11.66 1.02 21.05
C TYR A 270 10.53 1.01 22.08
N SER A 271 10.32 -0.12 22.75
CA SER A 271 9.23 -0.24 23.74
C SER A 271 9.39 0.69 24.95
N THR A 272 10.64 0.94 25.36
CA THR A 272 10.94 1.83 26.49
C THR A 272 10.71 3.29 26.09
N GLU A 273 11.19 3.68 24.90
CA GLU A 273 11.07 5.04 24.39
C GLU A 273 9.62 5.39 24.04
N ARG A 274 8.91 4.47 23.38
CA ARG A 274 7.50 4.65 23.00
C ARG A 274 6.60 4.86 24.21
N TYR A 275 6.88 4.22 25.35
CA TYR A 275 6.04 4.33 26.55
C TYR A 275 6.62 5.26 27.63
N GLY A 276 7.87 5.70 27.49
CA GLY A 276 8.57 6.55 28.45
C GLY A 276 8.98 5.85 29.75
N VAL A 277 8.75 4.53 29.87
CA VAL A 277 9.05 3.74 31.07
C VAL A 277 9.63 2.39 30.67
N LYS A 278 10.75 2.02 31.27
CA LYS A 278 11.36 0.70 31.08
C LYS A 278 10.62 -0.34 31.91
N ASN A 279 9.87 -1.23 31.26
CA ASN A 279 9.19 -2.34 31.90
C ASN A 279 9.59 -3.68 31.26
N MET A 280 10.09 -4.62 32.07
CA MET A 280 10.62 -5.90 31.57
C MET A 280 9.56 -6.84 31.00
N GLN A 281 8.30 -6.78 31.48
CA GLN A 281 7.21 -7.57 30.91
C GLN A 281 6.85 -7.06 29.51
N ILE A 282 6.87 -5.74 29.31
CA ILE A 282 6.65 -5.12 28.01
C ILE A 282 7.77 -5.45 27.03
N ILE A 283 9.02 -5.34 27.46
CA ILE A 283 10.16 -5.71 26.62
C ILE A 283 9.98 -7.17 26.15
N LYS A 284 9.68 -8.08 27.08
CA LYS A 284 9.41 -9.49 26.74
C LYS A 284 8.24 -9.63 25.77
N ALA A 285 7.14 -8.89 25.96
CA ALA A 285 5.98 -8.94 25.07
C ALA A 285 6.33 -8.51 23.64
N TRP A 286 7.06 -7.41 23.48
CA TRP A 286 7.52 -6.95 22.17
C TRP A 286 8.50 -7.92 21.51
N GLN A 287 9.41 -8.52 22.27
CA GLN A 287 10.29 -9.57 21.78
C GLN A 287 9.50 -10.81 21.29
N LEU A 288 8.44 -11.20 22.01
CA LEU A 288 7.51 -12.25 21.58
C LEU A 288 6.78 -11.89 20.28
N LEU A 289 6.35 -10.64 20.11
CA LEU A 289 5.74 -10.18 18.85
C LEU A 289 6.75 -10.16 17.71
N PHE A 290 8.00 -9.76 17.99
CA PHE A 290 9.11 -9.74 17.02
C PHE A 290 9.50 -11.12 16.53
N GLN A 291 9.48 -12.15 17.36
CA GLN A 291 9.73 -13.53 16.92
C GLN A 291 8.53 -14.18 16.21
N SER A 292 7.33 -13.59 16.29
CA SER A 292 6.08 -14.18 15.81
C SER A 292 5.44 -13.38 14.66
N VAL A 293 4.43 -12.56 14.94
CA VAL A 293 3.65 -11.79 13.97
C VAL A 293 4.53 -10.89 13.09
N TYR A 294 5.62 -10.35 13.64
CA TYR A 294 6.52 -9.45 12.92
C TYR A 294 7.67 -10.15 12.19
N ASN A 295 7.80 -11.48 12.28
CA ASN A 295 8.85 -12.24 11.59
C ASN A 295 8.27 -13.27 10.61
N CYS A 296 7.49 -12.79 9.64
CA CYS A 296 7.10 -13.62 8.51
C CYS A 296 8.33 -13.91 7.64
N SER A 297 8.60 -15.19 7.38
CA SER A 297 9.73 -15.64 6.56
C SER A 297 9.24 -16.21 5.22
N GLY A 298 9.98 -15.94 4.14
CA GLY A 298 9.59 -16.29 2.77
C GLY A 298 8.81 -15.17 2.06
N PRO A 299 8.15 -15.45 0.92
CA PRO A 299 7.46 -14.44 0.10
C PRO A 299 6.10 -14.06 0.71
N CYS A 300 6.13 -13.51 1.92
CA CYS A 300 4.95 -13.08 2.65
C CYS A 300 4.34 -11.81 2.04
N VAL A 301 3.03 -11.65 2.22
CA VAL A 301 2.25 -10.49 1.74
C VAL A 301 1.33 -10.06 2.88
N ASN A 302 1.43 -8.81 3.32
CA ASN A 302 0.56 -8.24 4.37
C ASN A 302 -0.82 -7.88 3.82
N HIS A 303 -1.58 -8.91 3.44
CA HIS A 303 -2.97 -8.74 3.10
C HIS A 303 -3.79 -9.53 4.10
N ASN A 304 -4.62 -8.83 4.89
CA ASN A 304 -5.39 -9.50 5.93
C ASN A 304 -6.51 -10.32 5.28
N HIS A 305 -6.27 -11.63 5.20
CA HIS A 305 -7.22 -12.61 4.69
C HIS A 305 -7.96 -13.42 5.77
N SER A 306 -7.97 -12.91 7.01
CA SER A 306 -8.59 -13.62 8.13
C SER A 306 -10.10 -13.74 7.98
N PRO A 307 -10.73 -14.77 8.60
CA PRO A 307 -12.18 -14.92 8.60
C PRO A 307 -12.98 -13.73 9.14
N LEU A 308 -12.35 -12.85 9.92
CA LEU A 308 -12.98 -11.65 10.46
C LEU A 308 -13.34 -10.63 9.38
N VAL A 309 -12.46 -10.45 8.39
CA VAL A 309 -12.55 -9.34 7.42
C VAL A 309 -12.91 -9.79 6.00
N HIS A 310 -13.17 -11.08 5.81
CA HIS A 310 -13.57 -11.65 4.53
C HIS A 310 -15.01 -12.12 4.53
N ARG A 311 -15.66 -12.01 3.37
CA ARG A 311 -16.95 -12.66 3.12
C ARG A 311 -16.97 -14.13 3.59
N PRO A 312 -17.86 -14.50 4.54
CA PRO A 312 -17.91 -15.86 5.08
C PRO A 312 -18.10 -16.95 4.03
N SER A 313 -17.34 -18.04 4.14
CA SER A 313 -17.49 -19.22 3.29
C SER A 313 -16.92 -20.47 3.97
N PHE A 314 -17.23 -21.68 3.49
CA PHE A 314 -16.64 -22.92 4.03
C PHE A 314 -15.19 -23.20 3.59
N ARG A 315 -14.59 -22.29 2.80
CA ARG A 315 -13.28 -22.47 2.16
C ARG A 315 -12.23 -21.44 2.59
N MET A 316 -12.47 -20.74 3.68
CA MET A 316 -11.52 -19.74 4.21
C MET A 316 -10.27 -20.43 4.75
N ASN A 317 -9.11 -19.82 4.50
CA ASN A 317 -7.82 -20.22 5.06
C ASN A 317 -7.64 -19.55 6.44
N THR A 318 -7.23 -20.32 7.43
CA THR A 318 -6.99 -19.86 8.81
C THR A 318 -5.54 -20.05 9.26
N GLU A 319 -4.66 -20.47 8.34
CA GLU A 319 -3.23 -20.63 8.62
C GLU A 319 -2.57 -19.28 8.91
N VAL A 320 -1.61 -19.32 9.82
CA VAL A 320 -0.77 -18.19 10.21
C VAL A 320 0.70 -18.64 10.19
N TRP A 321 1.63 -17.72 9.94
CA TRP A 321 3.08 -18.02 9.85
C TRP A 321 3.79 -18.09 11.21
N TYR A 322 3.05 -17.98 12.30
CA TYR A 322 3.59 -17.85 13.65
C TYR A 322 2.79 -18.69 14.65
N ASN A 323 3.38 -18.92 15.83
CA ASN A 323 2.67 -19.59 16.92
C ASN A 323 1.68 -18.62 17.59
N LYS A 324 0.37 -18.94 17.52
CA LYS A 324 -0.71 -18.13 18.11
C LYS A 324 -0.48 -17.84 19.61
N SER A 325 0.14 -18.76 20.35
CA SER A 325 0.42 -18.58 21.79
C SER A 325 1.27 -17.35 22.10
N ASP A 326 2.15 -16.95 21.18
CA ASP A 326 3.07 -15.83 21.42
C ASP A 326 2.30 -14.50 21.49
N VAL A 327 1.22 -14.37 20.71
CA VAL A 327 0.33 -13.20 20.76
C VAL A 327 -0.52 -13.21 22.03
N TYR A 328 -1.01 -14.38 22.46
CA TYR A 328 -1.75 -14.50 23.72
C TYR A 328 -0.87 -14.18 24.93
N GLU A 329 0.37 -14.67 24.97
CA GLU A 329 1.33 -14.36 26.03
C GLU A 329 1.73 -12.88 26.01
N ALA A 330 1.98 -12.30 24.84
CA ALA A 330 2.24 -10.86 24.70
C ALA A 330 1.06 -10.05 25.24
N TRP A 331 -0.18 -10.42 24.90
CA TRP A 331 -1.37 -9.78 25.45
C TRP A 331 -1.42 -9.86 26.98
N HIS A 332 -1.18 -11.03 27.58
CA HIS A 332 -1.17 -11.17 29.04
C HIS A 332 -0.13 -10.26 29.71
N LEU A 333 1.06 -10.13 29.13
CA LEU A 333 2.11 -9.24 29.63
C LEU A 333 1.72 -7.75 29.52
N PHE A 334 1.06 -7.35 28.43
CA PHE A 334 0.49 -6.01 28.29
C PHE A 334 -0.63 -5.76 29.31
N GLN A 335 -1.55 -6.72 29.49
CA GLN A 335 -2.65 -6.59 30.44
C GLN A 335 -2.13 -6.44 31.88
N ASN A 336 -1.13 -7.22 32.27
CA ASN A 336 -0.53 -7.18 33.62
C ASN A 336 0.15 -5.84 33.93
N THR A 337 0.54 -5.08 32.91
CA THR A 337 1.22 -3.78 33.06
C THR A 337 0.29 -2.58 32.82
N SER A 338 -0.99 -2.83 32.52
CA SER A 338 -1.99 -1.79 32.25
C SER A 338 -2.19 -0.79 33.40
N GLY A 339 -2.05 -1.24 34.65
CA GLY A 339 -2.15 -0.35 35.82
C GLY A 339 -1.00 0.66 35.91
N GLU A 340 0.19 0.30 35.43
CA GLU A 340 1.38 1.17 35.43
C GLU A 340 1.41 2.06 34.17
N LEU A 341 1.13 1.48 33.00
CA LEU A 341 1.33 2.13 31.70
C LEU A 341 0.05 2.70 31.08
N GLY A 342 -1.12 2.51 31.70
CA GLY A 342 -2.43 2.91 31.17
C GLY A 342 -2.63 4.42 30.95
N ASN A 343 -1.73 5.27 31.44
CA ASN A 343 -1.74 6.71 31.13
C ASN A 343 -0.98 7.06 29.83
N SER A 344 -0.20 6.12 29.28
CA SER A 344 0.51 6.31 28.01
C SER A 344 -0.41 6.05 26.84
N SER A 345 -0.65 7.07 26.00
CA SER A 345 -1.53 6.96 24.84
C SER A 345 -1.02 5.96 23.79
N THR A 346 0.29 5.80 23.64
CA THR A 346 0.91 4.80 22.76
C THR A 346 0.75 3.40 23.33
N PHE A 347 0.87 3.23 24.65
CA PHE A 347 0.59 1.95 25.30
C PHE A 347 -0.88 1.54 25.12
N CYS A 348 -1.84 2.46 25.33
CA CYS A 348 -3.26 2.18 25.12
C CYS A 348 -3.56 1.77 23.67
N TYR A 349 -2.91 2.40 22.70
CA TYR A 349 -3.03 2.04 21.29
C TYR A 349 -2.58 0.60 21.03
N ASP A 350 -1.36 0.27 21.47
CA ASP A 350 -0.77 -1.03 21.21
C ASP A 350 -1.53 -2.13 21.96
N LEU A 351 -2.04 -1.85 23.17
CA LEU A 351 -2.92 -2.78 23.89
C LEU A 351 -4.21 -3.04 23.10
N VAL A 352 -4.86 -2.01 22.56
CA VAL A 352 -6.07 -2.19 21.72
C VAL A 352 -5.75 -3.01 20.47
N ASP A 353 -4.65 -2.72 19.76
CA ASP A 353 -4.27 -3.45 18.54
C ASP A 353 -3.90 -4.92 18.82
N ILE A 354 -3.23 -5.19 19.95
CA ILE A 354 -2.91 -6.56 20.38
C ILE A 354 -4.19 -7.32 20.74
N VAL A 355 -5.10 -6.74 21.51
CA VAL A 355 -6.37 -7.40 21.87
C VAL A 355 -7.23 -7.60 20.62
N ARG A 356 -7.25 -6.64 19.68
CA ARG A 356 -7.89 -6.81 18.37
C ARG A 356 -7.29 -8.01 17.62
N GLN A 357 -5.97 -8.17 17.62
CA GLN A 357 -5.30 -9.32 16.99
C GLN A 357 -5.68 -10.65 17.67
N VAL A 358 -5.77 -10.68 19.01
CA VAL A 358 -6.26 -11.83 19.79
C VAL A 358 -7.67 -12.19 19.36
N LEU A 359 -8.59 -11.23 19.29
CA LEU A 359 -9.97 -11.45 18.87
C LEU A 359 -10.06 -11.96 17.42
N GLN A 360 -9.24 -11.46 16.50
CA GLN A 360 -9.13 -11.98 15.14
C GLN A 360 -8.71 -13.47 15.10
N GLN A 361 -7.77 -13.88 15.96
CA GLN A 361 -7.40 -15.29 16.07
C GLN A 361 -8.56 -16.13 16.61
N ARG A 362 -9.28 -15.63 17.62
CA ARG A 362 -10.46 -16.30 18.18
C ARG A 362 -11.57 -16.45 17.14
N VAL A 363 -11.85 -15.43 16.33
CA VAL A 363 -12.82 -15.52 15.21
C VAL A 363 -12.46 -16.69 14.27
N SER A 364 -11.17 -16.87 13.98
CA SER A 364 -10.70 -17.98 13.14
C SER A 364 -10.93 -19.35 13.80
N ASP A 365 -10.73 -19.45 15.12
CA ASP A 365 -10.97 -20.68 15.87
C ASP A 365 -12.47 -21.03 15.90
N TYR A 366 -13.34 -20.05 16.21
CA TYR A 366 -14.80 -20.23 16.18
C TYR A 366 -15.30 -20.59 14.78
N TYR A 367 -14.73 -20.01 13.72
CA TYR A 367 -15.05 -20.39 12.35
C TYR A 367 -14.77 -21.88 12.07
N LEU A 368 -13.62 -22.41 12.53
CA LEU A 368 -13.29 -23.83 12.35
C LEU A 368 -14.25 -24.75 13.11
N GLU A 369 -14.63 -24.38 14.33
CA GLU A 369 -15.63 -25.11 15.12
C GLU A 369 -17.01 -25.09 14.45
N ILE A 370 -17.47 -23.94 13.94
CA ILE A 370 -18.72 -23.78 13.18
C ILE A 370 -18.70 -24.71 11.96
N LYS A 371 -17.62 -24.66 11.18
CA LYS A 371 -17.44 -25.49 9.99
C LYS A 371 -17.50 -26.97 10.34
N GLN A 372 -16.82 -27.39 11.42
CA GLN A 372 -16.82 -28.78 11.85
C GLN A 372 -18.20 -29.24 12.36
N ALA A 373 -18.89 -28.42 13.15
CA ALA A 373 -20.23 -28.72 13.65
C ALA A 373 -21.24 -28.85 12.50
N PHE A 374 -21.16 -27.96 11.51
CA PHE A 374 -21.98 -28.03 10.30
C PHE A 374 -21.72 -29.31 9.52
N GLN A 375 -20.46 -29.66 9.26
CA GLN A 375 -20.08 -30.88 8.55
C GLN A 375 -20.51 -32.17 9.26
N LYS A 376 -20.50 -32.17 10.59
CA LYS A 376 -20.94 -33.30 11.42
C LYS A 376 -22.45 -33.32 11.69
N HIS A 377 -23.20 -32.33 11.17
CA HIS A 377 -24.62 -32.15 11.42
C HIS A 377 -25.00 -32.03 12.92
N VAL A 378 -24.12 -31.43 13.74
CA VAL A 378 -24.34 -31.23 15.18
C VAL A 378 -24.96 -29.84 15.41
N LEU A 379 -26.28 -29.75 15.32
CA LEU A 379 -27.02 -28.47 15.40
C LEU A 379 -26.76 -27.70 16.71
N SER A 380 -26.72 -28.39 17.85
CA SER A 380 -26.49 -27.74 19.16
C SER A 380 -25.14 -27.03 19.21
N GLN A 381 -24.07 -27.71 18.79
CA GLN A 381 -22.72 -27.13 18.74
C GLN A 381 -22.66 -25.97 17.74
N LEU A 382 -23.30 -26.12 16.58
CA LEU A 382 -23.35 -25.06 15.56
C LEU A 382 -24.00 -23.78 16.12
N LEU A 383 -25.13 -23.92 16.81
CA LEU A 383 -25.84 -22.78 17.42
C LEU A 383 -25.05 -22.15 18.57
N ILE A 384 -24.39 -22.94 19.40
CA ILE A 384 -23.58 -22.43 20.52
C ILE A 384 -22.36 -21.67 19.98
N THR A 385 -21.53 -22.30 19.15
CA THR A 385 -20.30 -21.69 18.62
C THR A 385 -20.63 -20.50 17.71
N GLY A 386 -21.64 -20.62 16.83
CA GLY A 386 -22.10 -19.52 15.98
C GLY A 386 -22.71 -18.37 16.79
N GLY A 387 -23.44 -18.69 17.86
CA GLY A 387 -24.00 -17.72 18.78
C GLY A 387 -22.91 -16.88 19.46
N VAL A 388 -21.88 -17.53 20.02
CA VAL A 388 -20.76 -16.82 20.66
C VAL A 388 -20.01 -15.94 19.66
N LEU A 389 -19.75 -16.42 18.44
CA LEU A 389 -19.08 -15.62 17.43
C LEU A 389 -19.86 -14.33 17.10
N ILE A 390 -21.16 -14.47 16.81
CA ILE A 390 -21.98 -13.38 16.27
C ILE A 390 -22.47 -12.43 17.37
N TYR A 391 -22.90 -12.95 18.51
CA TYR A 391 -23.59 -12.17 19.54
C TYR A 391 -22.68 -11.74 20.70
N ASP A 392 -21.51 -12.37 20.87
CA ASP A 392 -20.57 -12.01 21.95
C ASP A 392 -19.26 -11.45 21.37
N LEU A 393 -18.53 -12.24 20.58
CA LEU A 393 -17.16 -11.92 20.16
C LEU A 393 -17.07 -10.71 19.22
N LEU A 394 -17.93 -10.61 18.20
CA LEU A 394 -17.93 -9.46 17.28
C LEU A 394 -18.40 -8.15 17.96
N PRO A 395 -19.47 -8.15 18.78
CA PRO A 395 -19.82 -6.96 19.58
C PRO A 395 -18.76 -6.55 20.61
N GLU A 396 -18.07 -7.49 21.24
CA GLU A 396 -16.95 -7.18 22.14
C GLU A 396 -15.78 -6.54 21.38
N LEU A 397 -15.47 -7.02 20.17
CA LEU A 397 -14.47 -6.41 19.29
C LEU A 397 -14.86 -4.96 18.94
N ASP A 398 -16.10 -4.71 18.54
CA ASP A 398 -16.57 -3.35 18.23
C ASP A 398 -16.50 -2.42 19.45
N THR A 399 -16.84 -2.94 20.64
CA THR A 399 -16.74 -2.22 21.92
C THR A 399 -15.28 -1.88 22.27
N LEU A 400 -14.36 -2.83 22.10
CA LEU A 400 -12.93 -2.61 22.29
C LEU A 400 -12.41 -1.52 21.35
N LEU A 401 -12.71 -1.62 20.05
CA LEU A 401 -12.28 -0.64 19.05
C LEU A 401 -12.89 0.74 19.35
N SER A 402 -14.09 0.78 19.92
CA SER A 402 -14.74 2.03 20.33
C SER A 402 -14.04 2.75 21.48
N SER A 403 -13.15 2.08 22.22
CA SER A 403 -12.45 2.67 23.37
C SER A 403 -11.34 3.64 22.98
N ASP A 404 -10.92 3.65 21.72
CA ASP A 404 -9.86 4.54 21.23
C ASP A 404 -10.24 5.19 19.90
N ARG A 405 -10.12 6.53 19.85
CA ARG A 405 -10.51 7.33 18.68
C ARG A 405 -9.82 6.92 17.37
N ARG A 406 -8.64 6.30 17.45
CA ARG A 406 -7.85 5.86 16.30
C ARG A 406 -8.44 4.62 15.62
N PHE A 407 -9.35 3.91 16.28
CA PHE A 407 -10.03 2.73 15.75
C PHE A 407 -11.51 2.97 15.42
N LEU A 408 -11.94 4.22 15.23
CA LEU A 408 -13.32 4.57 14.91
C LEU A 408 -13.53 4.78 13.41
N LEU A 409 -14.57 4.18 12.81
CA LEU A 409 -14.98 4.49 11.44
C LEU A 409 -15.34 5.98 11.28
N GLY A 410 -15.88 6.60 12.34
CA GLY A 410 -16.15 8.04 12.36
C GLY A 410 -14.91 8.89 12.09
N GLY A 411 -13.72 8.45 12.52
CA GLY A 411 -12.45 9.13 12.22
C GLY A 411 -12.12 9.16 10.73
N TRP A 412 -12.56 8.16 9.98
CA TRP A 412 -12.43 8.08 8.53
C TRP A 412 -13.49 8.91 7.79
N LEU A 413 -14.75 8.84 8.26
CA LEU A 413 -15.89 9.46 7.57
C LEU A 413 -16.00 10.97 7.84
N GLU A 414 -15.75 11.43 9.06
CA GLU A 414 -15.94 12.83 9.44
C GLU A 414 -15.08 13.82 8.62
N PRO A 415 -13.79 13.55 8.30
CA PRO A 415 -13.02 14.41 7.40
C PRO A 415 -13.64 14.52 6.00
N THR A 416 -14.26 13.45 5.50
CA THR A 416 -14.91 13.45 4.19
C THR A 416 -16.16 14.33 4.18
N HIS A 417 -16.94 14.32 5.26
CA HIS A 417 -18.08 15.21 5.44
C HIS A 417 -17.64 16.67 5.60
N LYS A 418 -16.60 16.94 6.39
CA LYS A 418 -16.00 18.29 6.54
C LYS A 418 -15.44 18.86 5.24
N MET A 419 -15.05 18.00 4.30
CA MET A 419 -14.58 18.40 2.98
C MET A 419 -15.73 18.75 2.02
N ALA A 420 -16.97 18.36 2.30
CA ALA A 420 -18.11 18.73 1.46
C ALA A 420 -18.48 20.21 1.63
N THR A 421 -19.00 20.82 0.57
CA THR A 421 -19.58 22.19 0.56
C THR A 421 -21.10 22.18 0.38
N SER A 422 -21.68 21.00 0.14
CA SER A 422 -23.12 20.79 0.03
C SER A 422 -23.49 19.35 0.43
N LYS A 423 -24.76 19.13 0.76
CA LYS A 423 -25.29 17.79 1.08
C LYS A 423 -25.07 16.77 -0.05
N LYS A 424 -25.05 17.21 -1.30
CA LYS A 424 -24.79 16.32 -2.45
C LYS A 424 -23.32 15.86 -2.49
N GLU A 425 -22.39 16.77 -2.19
CA GLU A 425 -20.97 16.42 -2.09
C GLU A 425 -20.71 15.51 -0.89
N GLU A 426 -21.37 15.76 0.23
CA GLU A 426 -21.28 14.92 1.44
C GLU A 426 -21.71 13.49 1.15
N GLN A 427 -22.86 13.29 0.48
CA GLN A 427 -23.32 11.97 0.05
C GLN A 427 -22.36 11.28 -0.92
N LEU A 428 -21.78 12.04 -1.86
CA LEU A 428 -20.80 11.51 -2.80
C LEU A 428 -19.53 11.03 -2.09
N TYR A 429 -19.02 11.82 -1.15
CA TYR A 429 -17.80 11.48 -0.41
C TYR A 429 -18.02 10.35 0.59
N ASP A 430 -19.18 10.31 1.27
CA ASP A 430 -19.55 9.19 2.15
C ASP A 430 -19.65 7.87 1.37
N PHE A 431 -20.30 7.89 0.20
CA PHE A 431 -20.34 6.74 -0.70
C PHE A 431 -18.94 6.26 -1.10
N ASN A 432 -18.08 7.19 -1.53
CA ASN A 432 -16.70 6.86 -1.91
C ASN A 432 -15.92 6.26 -0.72
N ALA A 433 -16.02 6.87 0.46
CA ALA A 433 -15.30 6.44 1.65
C ALA A 433 -15.70 5.04 2.11
N ARG A 434 -17.01 4.72 2.10
CA ARG A 434 -17.50 3.38 2.48
C ARG A 434 -17.24 2.34 1.41
N ASN A 435 -17.43 2.69 0.13
CA ASN A 435 -17.21 1.77 -0.97
C ASN A 435 -15.74 1.35 -1.03
N GLN A 436 -14.80 2.28 -0.85
CA GLN A 436 -13.37 1.98 -0.83
C GLN A 436 -13.01 0.91 0.21
N LEU A 437 -13.57 0.99 1.42
CA LEU A 437 -13.29 0.04 2.51
C LEU A 437 -13.95 -1.35 2.32
N THR A 438 -14.89 -1.49 1.38
CA THR A 438 -15.76 -2.68 1.26
C THR A 438 -15.80 -3.23 -0.17
N LEU A 439 -16.77 -2.80 -0.98
CA LEU A 439 -17.01 -3.36 -2.31
C LEU A 439 -15.93 -2.96 -3.33
N TRP A 440 -15.27 -1.82 -3.13
CA TRP A 440 -14.23 -1.20 -3.96
C TRP A 440 -14.72 -0.73 -5.36
N GLY A 441 -15.65 -1.48 -5.96
CA GLY A 441 -16.39 -1.16 -7.18
C GLY A 441 -17.89 -1.36 -7.02
N PRO A 442 -18.68 -1.17 -8.09
CA PRO A 442 -20.13 -1.29 -8.05
C PRO A 442 -20.61 -2.71 -7.69
N ASP A 443 -19.88 -3.73 -8.14
CA ASP A 443 -20.30 -5.12 -8.06
C ASP A 443 -19.44 -5.95 -7.09
N GLY A 444 -18.70 -5.28 -6.19
CA GLY A 444 -17.72 -5.95 -5.33
C GLY A 444 -16.46 -6.36 -6.10
N ASN A 445 -16.02 -5.55 -7.06
CA ASN A 445 -14.95 -5.88 -8.01
C ASN A 445 -13.63 -6.27 -7.33
N ILE A 446 -13.33 -5.67 -6.17
CA ILE A 446 -12.17 -6.02 -5.33
C ILE A 446 -12.60 -6.07 -3.88
N LEU A 447 -13.60 -6.92 -3.63
CA LEU A 447 -14.26 -7.06 -2.34
C LEU A 447 -13.27 -7.24 -1.19
N ASP A 448 -13.43 -6.44 -0.15
CA ASP A 448 -12.69 -6.48 1.12
C ASP A 448 -11.17 -6.23 0.97
N TYR A 449 -10.70 -5.74 -0.18
CA TYR A 449 -9.27 -5.49 -0.42
C TYR A 449 -8.66 -4.49 0.57
N ALA A 450 -9.36 -3.36 0.77
CA ALA A 450 -8.96 -2.31 1.69
C ALA A 450 -9.71 -2.40 3.04
N ASN A 451 -9.95 -3.63 3.51
CA ASN A 451 -10.66 -3.87 4.76
C ASN A 451 -10.01 -3.12 5.94
N LYS A 452 -10.83 -2.82 6.95
CA LYS A 452 -10.38 -2.19 8.19
C LYS A 452 -11.07 -2.87 9.35
N GLN A 453 -10.42 -2.84 10.50
CA GLN A 453 -11.03 -3.24 11.76
C GLN A 453 -11.26 -1.99 12.59
N LEU A 454 -12.42 -1.37 12.35
CA LEU A 454 -12.85 -0.11 12.96
C LEU A 454 -14.21 -0.30 13.61
N ALA A 455 -14.43 0.33 14.76
CA ALA A 455 -15.73 0.40 15.40
C ALA A 455 -16.76 1.06 14.47
N GLY A 456 -17.95 0.46 14.40
CA GLY A 456 -19.02 0.82 13.48
C GLY A 456 -18.88 0.27 12.06
N LEU A 457 -17.76 -0.40 11.72
CA LEU A 457 -17.59 -1.16 10.48
C LEU A 457 -17.70 -2.68 10.71
N ILE A 458 -17.33 -3.17 11.90
CA ILE A 458 -17.35 -4.60 12.24
C ILE A 458 -18.79 -5.15 12.31
N LEU A 459 -19.76 -4.33 12.74
CA LEU A 459 -21.15 -4.72 12.98
C LEU A 459 -22.08 -4.55 11.78
#